data_AF-A0A2W4SM07-F1
#
_entry.id   AF-A0A2W4SM07-F1
#
_cell.length_a   1.000
_cell.length_b   1.000
_cell.length_c   1.000
_cell.angle_alpha   90.00
_cell.angle_beta   90.00
_cell.angle_gamma   90.00
#
_symmetry.space_group_name_H-M   'P 1'
#
loop_
_entity.id
_entity.type
_entity.pdbx_description
1 polymer ?
#
loop_
_entity_poly.entity_id
_entity_poly.type
_entity_poly.pdbx_seq_one_letter_code
_entity_poly.pdbx_strand_id
1 'polypeptide(L)' 'MPRFELKQSTRHITSYAGLILVGQCLEAARLDLLDKKFPVPKGQIPTSDIVKSYIGLLALGKSDFEAIEPFRKDRFFRQA' A
#
# COMPACT_ATOMS: atom_id res chain seq x y z
N MET A 1 11.88 7.42 -0.47
CA MET A 1 11.91 6.01 -0.91
C MET A 1 13.18 5.59 -1.65
N PRO A 2 13.47 4.28 -1.76
CA PRO A 2 14.54 3.76 -2.61
C PRO A 2 14.26 4.02 -4.10
N ARG A 3 15.31 4.19 -4.89
CA ARG A 3 15.23 4.34 -6.35
C ARG A 3 15.21 2.96 -7.00
N PHE A 4 14.14 2.64 -7.73
CA PHE A 4 14.04 1.38 -8.46
C PHE A 4 14.59 1.51 -9.87
N GLU A 5 15.30 0.47 -10.30
CA GLU A 5 15.69 0.28 -11.68
C GLU A 5 14.80 -0.82 -12.27
N LEU A 6 13.92 -0.47 -13.21
CA LEU A 6 13.03 -1.42 -13.86
C LEU A 6 13.80 -2.14 -14.96
N LYS A 7 13.90 -3.47 -14.86
CA LYS A 7 14.53 -4.33 -15.85
C LYS A 7 13.56 -5.41 -16.30
N GLN A 8 13.48 -5.61 -17.62
CA GLN A 8 12.76 -6.75 -18.17
C GLN A 8 13.53 -8.04 -17.84
N SER A 9 12.80 -9.09 -17.46
CA SER A 9 13.36 -10.37 -17.07
C SER A 9 12.43 -11.51 -17.50
N THR A 10 13.00 -12.70 -17.71
CA THR A 10 12.24 -13.94 -17.95
C THR A 10 11.75 -14.60 -16.66
N ARG A 11 12.10 -14.04 -15.49
CA ARG A 11 11.67 -14.56 -14.19
C ARG A 11 10.20 -14.27 -13.95
N HIS A 12 9.49 -15.26 -13.41
CA HIS A 12 8.17 -15.04 -12.84
C HIS A 12 8.31 -14.29 -11.51
N ILE A 13 7.84 -13.06 -11.50
CA ILE A 13 7.76 -12.24 -10.29
C ILE A 13 6.37 -12.43 -9.70
N THR A 14 6.27 -12.54 -8.37
CA THR A 14 4.97 -12.66 -7.70
C THR A 14 4.17 -11.37 -7.82
N SER A 15 2.84 -11.46 -7.79
CA SER A 15 1.93 -10.31 -7.89
C SER A 15 2.19 -9.22 -6.84
N TYR A 16 2.79 -9.60 -5.71
CA TYR A 16 3.13 -8.68 -4.61
C TYR A 16 4.32 -7.76 -4.90
N ALA A 17 5.26 -8.16 -5.77
CA ALA A 17 6.42 -7.32 -6.05
C ALA A 17 6.03 -6.01 -6.76
N GLY A 18 4.95 -6.00 -7.54
CA GLY A 18 4.44 -4.80 -8.21
C GLY A 18 3.90 -3.75 -7.24
N LEU A 19 3.49 -4.14 -6.02
CA LEU A 19 2.97 -3.21 -5.02
C LEU A 19 3.99 -2.18 -4.58
N ILE A 20 5.29 -2.47 -4.74
CA ILE A 20 6.33 -1.51 -4.39
C ILE A 20 6.27 -0.25 -5.27
N LEU A 21 5.90 -0.41 -6.55
CA LEU A 21 5.71 0.71 -7.47
C LEU A 21 4.41 1.45 -7.17
N VAL A 22 3.36 0.73 -6.76
CA VAL A 22 2.13 1.35 -6.25
C VAL A 22 2.47 2.24 -5.06
N GLY A 23 3.25 1.75 -4.09
CA GLY A 23 3.72 2.54 -2.95
C GLY A 23 4.41 3.85 -3.35
N GLN A 24 5.27 3.82 -4.39
CA GLN A 24 5.89 5.05 -4.91
C GLN A 24 4.88 6.05 -5.46
N CYS A 25 3.86 5.57 -6.19
CA CYS A 25 2.79 6.43 -6.68
C CYS A 25 1.99 7.06 -5.52
N LEU A 26 1.76 6.31 -4.45
CA LEU A 26 1.04 6.79 -3.26
C LEU A 26 1.84 7.86 -2.51
N GLU A 27 3.16 7.69 -2.40
CA GLU A 27 4.07 8.70 -1.83
C GLU A 27 4.09 9.96 -2.71
N ALA A 28 4.20 9.80 -4.05
CA ALA A 28 4.16 10.91 -5.00
C ALA A 28 2.83 11.69 -4.95
N ALA A 29 1.72 10.99 -4.69
CA ALA A 29 0.40 11.59 -4.51
C ALA A 29 0.22 12.29 -3.15
N ARG A 30 1.19 12.20 -2.24
CA ARG A 30 1.16 12.78 -0.88
C ARG A 30 -0.09 12.40 -0.10
N LEU A 31 -0.37 11.09 -0.07
CA LEU A 31 -1.53 10.54 0.65
C LEU A 31 -1.51 10.80 2.16
N ASP A 32 -0.34 11.08 2.74
CA ASP A 32 -0.19 11.52 4.13
C ASP A 32 -0.97 12.81 4.43
N LEU A 33 -1.22 13.65 3.43
CA LEU A 33 -2.05 14.86 3.58
C LEU A 33 -3.50 14.54 3.94
N LEU A 34 -3.98 13.31 3.67
CA LEU A 34 -5.31 12.88 4.10
C LEU A 34 -5.45 12.85 5.61
N ASP A 35 -4.39 12.55 6.36
CA ASP A 35 -4.47 12.47 7.82
C ASP A 35 -4.68 13.86 8.45
N LYS A 36 -4.19 14.91 7.79
CA LYS A 36 -4.46 16.30 8.19
C LYS A 36 -5.87 16.73 7.82
N LYS A 37 -6.37 16.29 6.66
CA LYS A 37 -7.70 16.65 6.14
C LYS A 37 -8.82 15.89 6.87
N PHE A 38 -8.53 14.66 7.28
CA PHE A 38 -9.45 13.74 7.95
C PHE A 38 -8.76 13.16 9.20
N PRO A 39 -8.61 13.97 10.26
CA PRO A 39 -7.97 13.54 11.48
C PRO A 39 -8.82 12.49 12.20
N VAL A 40 -8.15 11.48 12.75
CA VAL A 40 -8.77 10.42 13.55
C VAL A 40 -8.32 10.49 15.01
N PRO A 41 -9.13 10.02 15.97
CA PRO A 41 -8.72 9.94 17.38
C PRO A 41 -7.44 9.12 17.57
N LYS A 42 -6.67 9.47 18.60
CA LYS A 42 -5.44 8.76 18.95
C LYS A 42 -5.73 7.28 19.22
N GLY A 43 -4.93 6.39 18.63
CA GLY A 43 -5.10 4.93 18.74
C GLY A 43 -5.97 4.31 17.64
N GLN A 44 -6.56 5.12 16.75
CA GLN A 44 -7.18 4.62 15.53
C GLN A 44 -6.19 4.57 14.37
N ILE A 45 -6.54 3.78 13.34
CA ILE A 45 -5.77 3.68 12.11
C ILE A 45 -5.91 5.00 11.33
N PRO A 46 -4.80 5.63 10.89
CA PRO A 46 -4.84 6.85 10.07
C PRO A 46 -5.65 6.67 8.78
N THR A 47 -6.30 7.73 8.32
CA THR A 47 -7.09 7.72 7.07
C THR A 47 -6.22 7.33 5.87
N SER A 48 -4.98 7.83 5.81
CA SER A 48 -4.05 7.51 4.74
C SER A 48 -3.73 6.02 4.69
N ASP A 49 -3.58 5.35 5.84
CA ASP A 49 -3.28 3.93 5.92
C ASP A 49 -4.44 3.05 5.48
N ILE A 50 -5.68 3.45 5.77
CA ILE A 50 -6.89 2.77 5.27
C ILE A 50 -6.93 2.85 3.74
N VAL A 51 -6.68 4.05 3.18
CA VAL A 51 -6.70 4.27 1.72
C VAL A 51 -5.58 3.50 1.03
N LYS A 52 -4.34 3.55 1.55
CA LYS A 52 -3.21 2.76 1.03
C LYS A 52 -3.54 1.27 1.02
N SER A 53 -4.11 0.76 2.13
CA SER A 53 -4.49 -0.65 2.26
C SER A 53 -5.50 -1.05 1.19
N TYR A 54 -6.54 -0.23 0.98
CA TYR A 54 -7.55 -0.52 -0.03
C TYR A 54 -7.00 -0.45 -1.46
N ILE A 55 -6.17 0.55 -1.78
CA ILE A 55 -5.52 0.64 -3.10
C ILE A 55 -4.60 -0.58 -3.34
N GLY A 56 -3.87 -1.03 -2.31
CA GLY A 56 -3.06 -2.24 -2.38
C GLY A 56 -3.89 -3.49 -2.69
N LEU A 57 -5.07 -3.63 -2.08
CA LEU A 57 -6.01 -4.71 -2.39
C LEU A 57 -6.52 -4.64 -3.82
N LEU A 58 -6.93 -3.45 -4.28
CA LEU A 58 -7.41 -3.25 -5.64
C LEU A 58 -6.33 -3.58 -6.68
N ALA A 59 -5.06 -3.23 -6.41
CA ALA A 59 -3.93 -3.59 -7.26
C ALA A 59 -3.68 -5.11 -7.35
N LEU A 60 -4.13 -5.87 -6.35
CA LEU A 60 -4.12 -7.33 -6.35
C LEU A 60 -5.40 -7.95 -6.94
N GLY A 61 -6.32 -7.14 -7.47
CA GLY A 61 -7.60 -7.59 -7.99
C GLY A 61 -8.62 -7.97 -6.92
N LYS A 62 -8.43 -7.53 -5.67
CA LYS A 62 -9.35 -7.79 -4.55
C LYS A 62 -10.17 -6.54 -4.26
N SER A 63 -11.49 -6.66 -4.32
CA SER A 63 -12.42 -5.56 -4.00
C SER A 63 -12.99 -5.61 -2.59
N ASP A 64 -12.99 -6.80 -1.99
CA ASP A 64 -13.46 -7.02 -0.62
C ASP A 64 -12.40 -6.53 0.38
N PHE A 65 -12.79 -5.62 1.27
CA PHE A 65 -11.91 -5.10 2.29
C PHE A 65 -11.48 -6.16 3.30
N GLU A 66 -12.31 -7.19 3.56
CA GLU A 66 -11.92 -8.29 4.46
C GLU A 66 -10.68 -9.04 3.98
N ALA A 67 -10.38 -8.96 2.69
CA ALA A 67 -9.16 -9.51 2.12
C ALA A 67 -7.87 -8.87 2.67
N ILE A 68 -7.94 -7.78 3.44
CA ILE A 68 -6.80 -7.18 4.15
C ILE A 68 -6.35 -8.02 5.35
N GLU A 69 -7.23 -8.83 5.93
CA GLU A 69 -6.98 -9.50 7.22
C GLU A 69 -5.72 -10.39 7.23
N PRO A 70 -5.45 -11.20 6.18
CA PRO A 70 -4.20 -11.96 6.10
C PRO A 70 -2.94 -11.09 6.14
N PHE A 71 -3.02 -9.83 5.70
CA PHE A 71 -1.90 -8.89 5.65
C PHE A 71 -1.71 -8.10 6.94
N ARG A 72 -2.64 -8.18 7.91
CA ARG A 72 -2.58 -7.42 9.17
C ARG A 72 -1.26 -7.63 9.94
N LYS A 73 -0.69 -8.82 9.84
CA LYS A 73 0.59 -9.20 10.50
C LYS A 73 1.76 -9.29 9.52
N ASP A 74 1.55 -8.97 8.25
CA ASP A 74 2.61 -9.01 7.26
C ASP A 74 3.62 -7.87 7.50
N ARG A 75 4.91 -8.23 7.59
CA ARG A 75 5.97 -7.28 7.89
C ARG A 75 6.20 -6.27 6.77
N PHE A 76 6.07 -6.68 5.52
CA PHE A 76 6.31 -5.79 4.37
C PHE A 76 5.21 -4.75 4.26
N PHE A 77 3.95 -5.14 4.48
CA PHE A 77 2.83 -4.19 4.48
C PHE A 77 2.88 -3.19 5.64
N ARG A 78 3.44 -3.56 6.80
CA ARG A 78 3.58 -2.64 7.93
C ARG A 78 4.72 -1.63 7.79
N GLN A 79 5.67 -1.87 6.89
CA GLN A 79 6.87 -1.05 6.73
C GLN A 79 6.80 -0.10 5.52
N ALA A 80 5.75 -0.21 4.69
CA ALA A 80 5.55 0.55 3.47
C ALA A 80 4.85 1.90 3.70
#